data_AF-A0A7L6AMQ8-F1
#
_entry.id   AF-A0A7L6AMQ8-F1
#
_cell.length_a   1.000
_cell.length_b   1.000
_cell.length_c   1.000
_cell.angle_alpha   90.00
_cell.angle_beta   90.00
_cell.angle_gamma   90.00
#
_symmetry.space_group_name_H-M   'P 1'
#
loop_
_entity.id
_entity.type
_entity.pdbx_description
1 polymer ?
#
loop_
_entity_poly.entity_id
_entity_poly.type
_entity_poly.pdbx_seq_one_letter_code
_entity_poly.pdbx_strand_id
1 'polypeptide(L)'
;MDTDDDGDGVLTKNENYNGGTPANDDTDGDGKPDYLDTDDDGDGKLSKNERNDPNGDGSPADAVDGDGDGKPDYLDANDTDGPRRPGWRRPDQSAGSHIGH
;
A
#
# COMPACT_ATOMS: atom_id res chain seq x y z
N MET A 1 -23.42 -0.28 11.93
CA MET A 1 -22.11 -0.95 11.90
C MET A 1 -21.55 -0.53 10.57
N ASP A 2 -20.49 0.25 10.64
CA ASP A 2 -19.79 0.65 9.43
C ASP A 2 -19.26 -0.61 8.76
N THR A 3 -19.18 -0.57 7.43
CA THR A 3 -18.66 -1.69 6.66
C THR A 3 -17.26 -1.42 6.12
N ASP A 4 -16.78 -0.20 6.31
CA ASP A 4 -15.51 0.41 5.93
C ASP A 4 -15.19 1.38 7.08
N ASP A 5 -14.50 0.89 8.13
CA ASP A 5 -14.43 1.57 9.43
C ASP A 5 -13.41 2.73 9.43
N ASP A 6 -12.39 2.68 8.57
CA ASP A 6 -11.33 3.68 8.43
C ASP A 6 -11.59 4.64 7.24
N GLY A 7 -12.44 4.22 6.28
CA GLY A 7 -12.93 5.06 5.18
C GLY A 7 -11.96 5.11 4.00
N ASP A 8 -11.18 4.06 3.78
CA ASP A 8 -10.24 3.97 2.66
C ASP A 8 -10.86 3.39 1.37
N GLY A 9 -12.09 2.89 1.45
CA GLY A 9 -12.82 2.31 0.33
C GLY A 9 -12.79 0.79 0.27
N VAL A 10 -11.95 0.10 1.03
CA VAL A 10 -12.01 -1.36 1.21
C VAL A 10 -12.96 -1.66 2.36
N LEU A 11 -13.78 -2.72 2.22
CA LEU A 11 -14.69 -3.10 3.30
C LEU A 11 -13.94 -3.86 4.39
N THR A 12 -14.21 -3.59 5.67
CA THR A 12 -13.71 -4.27 6.88
C THR A 12 -13.65 -5.80 6.77
N LYS A 13 -14.61 -6.40 6.05
CA LYS A 13 -14.70 -7.86 5.86
C LYS A 13 -13.67 -8.43 4.85
N ASN A 14 -13.18 -7.57 3.95
CA ASN A 14 -12.25 -7.86 2.87
C ASN A 14 -10.80 -7.54 3.26
N GLU A 15 -10.61 -6.83 4.37
CA GLU A 15 -9.32 -6.53 5.01
C GLU A 15 -8.89 -7.66 5.95
N ASN A 16 -8.90 -8.88 5.40
CA ASN A 16 -8.47 -10.10 6.10
C ASN A 16 -7.47 -10.82 5.20
N TYR A 17 -6.25 -10.31 5.17
CA TYR A 17 -5.22 -10.70 4.21
C TYR A 17 -4.57 -12.03 4.60
N ASN A 18 -4.46 -12.30 5.91
CA ASN A 18 -3.81 -13.51 6.44
C ASN A 18 -4.76 -14.71 6.63
N GLY A 19 -6.06 -14.55 6.34
CA GLY A 19 -7.07 -15.61 6.45
C GLY A 19 -7.52 -15.91 7.90
N GLY A 20 -7.19 -15.03 8.84
CA GLY A 20 -7.63 -15.04 10.23
C GLY A 20 -8.86 -14.16 10.45
N THR A 21 -8.70 -13.10 11.24
CA THR A 21 -9.75 -12.12 11.54
C THR A 21 -9.20 -10.72 11.27
N PRO A 22 -9.92 -9.79 10.64
CA PRO A 22 -9.40 -8.45 10.33
C PRO A 22 -8.63 -7.76 11.48
N ALA A 23 -9.02 -8.01 12.73
CA ALA A 23 -8.33 -7.53 13.92
C ALA A 23 -6.94 -8.10 14.21
N ASN A 24 -6.41 -9.02 13.40
CA ASN A 24 -5.06 -9.57 13.54
C ASN A 24 -4.11 -9.12 12.42
N ASP A 25 -4.63 -8.44 11.39
CA ASP A 25 -3.84 -7.81 10.34
C ASP A 25 -3.41 -6.43 10.84
N ASP A 26 -2.10 -6.18 10.83
CA ASP A 26 -1.39 -4.99 11.32
C ASP A 26 -0.10 -4.94 10.48
N THR A 27 -0.21 -4.37 9.28
CA THR A 27 0.77 -4.50 8.21
C THR A 27 2.04 -3.68 8.49
N ASP A 28 1.92 -2.51 9.12
CA ASP A 28 3.04 -1.65 9.51
C ASP A 28 3.58 -1.93 10.94
N GLY A 29 2.79 -2.63 11.77
CA GLY A 29 3.16 -3.00 13.14
C GLY A 29 3.03 -1.87 14.15
N ASP A 30 2.19 -0.86 13.90
CA ASP A 30 1.96 0.26 14.82
C ASP A 30 1.01 -0.09 16.00
N GLY A 31 0.33 -1.24 15.90
CA GLY A 31 -0.61 -1.75 16.89
C GLY A 31 -2.08 -1.40 16.63
N LYS A 32 -2.38 -0.79 15.48
CA LYS A 32 -3.72 -0.55 14.95
C LYS A 32 -3.98 -1.57 13.85
N PRO A 33 -5.11 -2.28 13.88
CA PRO A 33 -5.42 -3.21 12.80
C PRO A 33 -5.70 -2.48 11.49
N ASP A 34 -5.34 -3.09 10.36
CA ASP A 34 -5.49 -2.52 9.00
C ASP A 34 -6.92 -1.97 8.77
N TYR A 35 -7.96 -2.71 9.16
CA TYR A 35 -9.36 -2.24 9.02
C TYR A 35 -9.75 -0.98 9.83
N LEU A 36 -8.86 -0.51 10.71
CA LEU A 36 -8.99 0.75 11.42
C LEU A 36 -7.91 1.74 11.00
N ASP A 37 -6.92 1.32 10.20
CA ASP A 37 -5.82 2.14 9.73
C ASP A 37 -5.98 2.65 8.32
N THR A 38 -5.58 3.90 8.10
CA THR A 38 -5.76 4.56 6.81
C THR A 38 -4.47 4.59 5.98
N ASP A 39 -3.37 4.07 6.53
CA ASP A 39 -1.99 4.04 6.02
C ASP A 39 -1.38 2.69 6.42
N ASP A 40 -1.92 1.60 5.86
CA ASP A 40 -1.71 0.23 6.37
C ASP A 40 -0.25 -0.24 6.35
N ASP A 41 0.58 0.34 5.47
CA ASP A 41 1.99 0.00 5.33
C ASP A 41 2.94 1.03 5.98
N GLY A 42 2.38 2.13 6.49
CA GLY A 42 3.10 3.18 7.19
C GLY A 42 4.10 3.94 6.32
N ASP A 43 3.88 3.99 5.00
CA ASP A 43 4.74 4.71 4.06
C ASP A 43 4.46 6.22 4.02
N GLY A 44 3.34 6.63 4.63
CA GLY A 44 2.92 8.02 4.78
C GLY A 44 1.98 8.50 3.68
N LYS A 45 1.54 7.63 2.77
CA LYS A 45 0.37 7.84 1.92
C LYS A 45 -0.87 7.28 2.61
N LEU A 46 -2.00 7.30 1.92
CA LEU A 46 -3.23 6.75 2.48
C LEU A 46 -3.60 5.58 1.60
N SER A 47 -4.05 4.47 2.16
CA SER A 47 -4.39 3.24 1.44
C SER A 47 -5.34 3.54 0.25
N LYS A 48 -6.32 4.43 0.45
CA LYS A 48 -7.25 4.91 -0.60
C LYS A 48 -6.59 5.64 -1.79
N ASN A 49 -5.46 6.28 -1.56
CA ASN A 49 -4.71 6.99 -2.58
C ASN A 49 -3.75 6.08 -3.35
N GLU A 50 -3.61 4.82 -2.90
CA GLU A 50 -2.71 3.81 -3.43
C GLU A 50 -3.45 2.74 -4.23
N ARG A 51 -4.67 3.10 -4.68
CA ARG A 51 -5.47 2.28 -5.59
C ARG A 51 -5.75 0.88 -5.01
N ASN A 52 -6.06 0.84 -3.72
CA ASN A 52 -6.56 -0.33 -2.98
C ASN A 52 -7.87 -0.90 -3.57
N ASP A 53 -8.80 -0.06 -4.04
CA ASP A 53 -10.03 -0.45 -4.76
C ASP A 53 -10.27 0.44 -6.01
N PRO A 54 -9.63 0.13 -7.15
CA PRO A 54 -9.77 0.92 -8.37
C PRO A 54 -11.17 0.94 -8.97
N ASN A 55 -11.98 -0.09 -8.70
CA ASN A 55 -13.30 -0.24 -9.32
C ASN A 55 -14.45 0.24 -8.40
N GLY A 56 -14.19 0.42 -7.10
CA GLY A 56 -15.13 0.95 -6.12
C GLY A 56 -16.17 -0.06 -5.65
N ASP A 57 -15.90 -1.37 -5.72
CA ASP A 57 -16.81 -2.43 -5.26
C ASP A 57 -16.58 -2.85 -3.80
N GLY A 58 -15.62 -2.22 -3.14
CA GLY A 58 -15.22 -2.48 -1.76
C GLY A 58 -14.30 -3.69 -1.62
N SER A 59 -13.81 -4.26 -2.71
CA SER A 59 -12.94 -5.44 -2.72
C SER A 59 -11.52 -5.07 -3.15
N PRO A 60 -10.47 -5.50 -2.42
CA PRO A 60 -9.09 -5.26 -2.81
C PRO A 60 -8.60 -6.23 -3.91
N ALA A 61 -9.53 -6.85 -4.65
CA ALA A 61 -9.21 -7.96 -5.56
C ALA A 61 -8.52 -7.49 -6.85
N ASP A 62 -8.73 -6.22 -7.21
CA ASP A 62 -8.10 -5.52 -8.32
C ASP A 62 -7.16 -4.41 -7.85
N ALA A 63 -6.74 -4.46 -6.57
CA ALA A 63 -5.70 -3.59 -6.04
C ALA A 63 -4.44 -3.65 -6.91
N VAL A 64 -3.73 -2.54 -6.94
CA VAL A 64 -2.57 -2.35 -7.82
C VAL A 64 -1.32 -2.85 -7.12
N ASP A 65 -0.49 -3.53 -7.90
CA ASP A 65 0.88 -3.91 -7.53
C ASP A 65 1.79 -3.26 -8.57
N GLY A 66 2.39 -2.13 -8.18
CA GLY A 66 3.15 -1.24 -9.03
C GLY A 66 4.53 -1.78 -9.38
N ASP A 67 5.13 -2.59 -8.51
CA ASP A 67 6.49 -3.12 -8.66
C ASP A 67 6.53 -4.60 -9.11
N GLY A 68 5.40 -5.30 -9.01
CA GLY A 68 5.17 -6.65 -9.49
C GLY A 68 5.70 -7.75 -8.58
N ASP A 69 5.90 -7.47 -7.29
CA ASP A 69 6.42 -8.43 -6.31
C ASP A 69 5.35 -9.34 -5.69
N GLY A 70 4.07 -9.05 -5.96
CA GLY A 70 2.91 -9.79 -5.47
C GLY A 70 2.27 -9.21 -4.20
N LYS A 71 2.74 -8.07 -3.69
CA LYS A 71 2.09 -7.28 -2.63
C LYS A 71 1.43 -6.05 -3.26
N PRO A 72 0.15 -5.78 -2.98
CA PRO A 72 -0.47 -4.54 -3.42
C PRO A 72 0.20 -3.31 -2.80
N ASP A 73 0.22 -2.18 -3.52
CA ASP A 73 0.88 -0.93 -3.14
C ASP A 73 0.44 -0.46 -1.74
N TYR A 74 -0.86 -0.47 -1.45
CA TYR A 74 -1.42 -0.05 -0.15
C TYR A 74 -1.02 -0.94 1.04
N LEU A 75 -0.35 -2.08 0.79
CA LEU A 75 0.24 -2.91 1.84
C LEU A 75 1.78 -2.89 1.74
N ASP A 76 2.41 -2.36 0.69
CA ASP A 76 3.87 -2.42 0.48
C ASP A 76 4.60 -1.09 0.71
N ALA A 77 5.20 -0.97 1.89
CA ALA A 77 6.04 0.17 2.23
C ALA A 77 7.27 0.38 1.30
N ASN A 78 7.60 -0.58 0.42
CA ASN A 78 8.65 -0.45 -0.60
C ASN A 78 8.12 -0.31 -2.03
N ASP A 79 6.85 0.05 -2.19
CA ASP A 79 6.22 0.33 -3.48
C ASP A 79 7.01 1.38 -4.31
N THR A 80 6.51 1.66 -5.51
CA THR A 80 7.19 2.61 -6.39
C THR A 80 7.14 4.06 -5.92
N ASP A 81 6.48 4.35 -4.80
CA ASP A 81 5.95 5.65 -4.47
C ASP A 81 6.48 6.17 -3.12
N GLY A 82 6.95 5.29 -2.24
CA GLY A 82 7.51 5.61 -0.93
C GLY A 82 8.90 6.27 -0.95
N PRO A 83 9.30 7.00 0.11
CA PRO A 83 10.58 7.67 0.18
C PRO A 83 11.70 6.63 0.18
N ARG A 84 12.42 6.55 -0.95
CA ARG A 84 13.68 5.82 -1.11
C ARG A 84 14.46 5.83 0.20
N ARG A 85 14.46 4.69 0.91
CA ARG A 85 15.35 4.47 2.06
C ARG A 85 16.74 4.99 1.64
N PRO A 86 17.36 5.94 2.35
CA PRO A 86 18.62 6.53 1.92
C PRO A 86 19.72 5.47 2.05
N GLY A 87 19.91 4.66 1.00
CA GLY A 87 20.82 3.52 1.02
C GLY A 87 20.79 2.62 -0.21
N TRP A 88 19.66 2.48 -0.92
CA TRP A 88 19.59 1.62 -2.11
C TRP A 88 19.59 2.45 -3.40
N ARG A 89 20.78 2.57 -4.01
CA ARG A 89 20.91 3.00 -5.41
C ARG A 89 20.18 1.99 -6.29
N ARG A 90 19.18 2.44 -7.06
CA ARG A 90 18.70 1.68 -8.24
C ARG A 90 19.89 1.59 -9.24
N PRO A 91 20.31 0.41 -9.72
CA PRO A 91 21.41 0.32 -10.68
C PRO A 91 21.05 0.73 -12.11
N ASP A 92 19.81 1.14 -12.41
CA ASP A 92 19.40 1.39 -13.79
C ASP A 92 18.59 2.67 -14.00
N GLN A 93 19.13 3.82 -13.63
CA GLN A 93 18.79 5.08 -14.31
C GLN A 93 20.06 5.91 -14.44
N SER A 94 20.94 5.49 -15.36
CA SER A 94 22.01 6.35 -15.85
C SER A 94 21.40 7.44 -16.72
N ALA A 95 21.05 8.55 -16.07
CA ALA A 95 20.95 9.85 -16.71
C ALA A 95 22.29 10.17 -17.40
N GLY A 96 22.31 10.11 -18.73
CA GLY A 96 23.37 10.66 -19.56
C GLY A 96 22.92 11.97 -20.18
N SER A 97 22.71 13.02 -19.38
CA SER A 97 22.56 14.38 -19.90
C SER A 97 23.93 14.96 -20.21
N HIS A 98 24.15 15.21 -21.49
CA HIS A 98 24.78 16.41 -22.06
C HIS A 98 25.85 17.13 -21.20
N ILE A 99 27.12 16.97 -21.57
CA ILE A 99 28.13 18.01 -21.37
C ILE A 99 28.72 18.38 -22.73
N GLY A 100 28.46 19.63 -23.15
CA GLY A 100 29.25 20.29 -24.17
C GLY A 100 30.46 20.92 -23.52
N HIS A 101 31.64 20.67 -24.07
CA HIS A 101 32.80 21.57 -24.12
C HIS A 101 33.67 21.16 -25.31
#